data_AF-A0AAD9DIX2-F1
#
_entry.id   AF-A0AAD9DIX2-F1
#
_cell.length_a   1.000
_cell.length_b   1.000
_cell.length_c   1.000
_cell.angle_alpha   90.00
_cell.angle_beta   90.00
_cell.angle_gamma   90.00
#
_symmetry.space_group_name_H-M   'P 1'
#
loop_
_entity.id
_entity.type
_entity.pdbx_description
1 polymer ?
#
loop_
_entity_poly.entity_id
_entity_poly.type
_entity_poly.pdbx_seq_one_letter_code
_entity_poly.pdbx_strand_id
1 'polypeptide(L)'
;MDIRDCNLLCFTESWLNPAVPNHAIQPAEFFSVHRMDRTADLGKSRGGGVCVMVYNSWCNNANVVTLACSCSPNLELLAFKLRPFYLPREFTSVIINTVYIPPQANMDTALWELHEALTQFQAQHRDAALIVDTRSLLHPTYKDSYKALAHPPFGKSDHAAIFLLPKYKQRLKREAPVQREVARWTDQSVAALQDALDDADWDMFRRSTDDVSEFTEAVVGFIGKLVDDTIPRITIKKFSNQKPWVDRTIREALNS
;
A
#
# COMPACT_ATOMS: atom_id res chain seq x y z
N MET A 1 -15.06 -4.17 -21.34
CA MET A 1 -14.55 -3.90 -19.99
C MET A 1 -15.62 -3.10 -19.30
N ASP A 2 -16.11 -3.59 -18.16
CA ASP A 2 -17.17 -2.91 -17.42
C ASP A 2 -16.53 -1.75 -16.62
N ILE A 3 -17.24 -0.62 -16.48
CA ILE A 3 -16.79 0.50 -15.63
C ILE A 3 -16.58 0.05 -14.16
N ARG A 4 -17.26 -1.03 -13.77
CA ARG A 4 -17.15 -1.69 -12.46
C ARG A 4 -15.82 -2.42 -12.23
N ASP A 5 -15.04 -2.67 -13.28
CA ASP A 5 -13.71 -3.28 -13.18
C ASP A 5 -12.62 -2.23 -12.89
N CYS A 6 -12.97 -0.94 -12.90
CA CYS A 6 -12.04 0.17 -12.69
C CYS A 6 -12.20 0.78 -11.30
N ASN A 7 -11.10 0.87 -10.56
CA ASN A 7 -11.05 1.53 -9.25
C ASN A 7 -10.99 3.06 -9.34
N LEU A 8 -10.49 3.57 -10.47
CA LEU A 8 -10.27 4.98 -10.73
C LEU A 8 -10.48 5.25 -12.22
N LEU A 9 -11.16 6.36 -12.53
CA LEU A 9 -11.39 6.81 -13.90
C LEU A 9 -10.93 8.26 -14.02
N CYS A 10 -9.96 8.52 -14.89
CA CYS A 10 -9.46 9.86 -15.16
C CYS A 10 -9.96 10.34 -16.52
N PHE A 11 -10.45 11.57 -16.56
CA PHE A 11 -10.94 12.23 -17.75
C PHE A 11 -10.20 13.55 -17.92
N THR A 12 -9.56 13.71 -19.08
CA THR A 12 -8.97 14.98 -19.52
C THR A 12 -9.85 15.54 -20.64
N GLU A 13 -9.90 16.88 -20.77
CA GLU A 13 -10.78 17.55 -21.74
C GLU A 13 -12.29 17.28 -21.54
N SER A 14 -12.72 17.23 -20.29
CA SER A 14 -14.15 17.12 -20.01
C SER A 14 -14.89 18.36 -20.55
N TRP A 15 -16.10 18.23 -21.09
CA TRP A 15 -16.93 19.38 -21.49
C TRP A 15 -17.71 19.98 -20.31
N LEU A 16 -17.25 19.69 -19.10
CA LEU A 16 -17.91 20.05 -17.86
C LEU A 16 -17.69 21.53 -17.54
N ASN A 17 -18.64 22.08 -16.79
CA ASN A 17 -18.59 23.44 -16.29
C ASN A 17 -19.27 23.50 -14.92
N PRO A 18 -19.01 24.52 -14.10
CA PRO A 18 -19.51 24.57 -12.72
C PRO A 18 -21.04 24.51 -12.60
N ALA A 19 -21.80 24.79 -13.66
CA ALA A 19 -23.26 24.68 -13.66
C ALA A 19 -23.75 23.23 -13.75
N VAL A 20 -22.91 22.28 -14.20
CA VAL A 20 -23.22 20.84 -14.21
C VAL A 20 -22.94 20.27 -12.82
N PRO A 21 -23.95 19.83 -12.05
CA PRO A 21 -23.72 19.30 -10.72
C PRO A 21 -23.10 17.89 -10.75
N ASN A 22 -22.33 17.54 -9.72
CA ASN A 22 -21.63 16.25 -9.66
C ASN A 22 -22.55 15.02 -9.77
N HIS A 23 -23.77 15.10 -9.23
CA HIS A 23 -24.73 14.01 -9.32
C HIS A 23 -25.20 13.73 -10.76
N ALA A 24 -25.14 14.73 -11.65
CA ALA A 24 -25.54 14.56 -13.06
C ALA A 24 -24.51 13.78 -13.89
N ILE A 25 -23.27 13.66 -13.39
CA ILE A 25 -22.15 13.01 -14.07
C ILE A 25 -21.66 11.76 -13.33
N GLN A 26 -22.25 11.47 -12.17
CA GLN A 26 -21.94 10.29 -11.39
C GLN A 26 -22.56 9.06 -12.08
N PRO A 27 -21.75 8.14 -12.65
CA PRO A 27 -22.27 7.03 -13.47
C PRO A 27 -23.12 6.05 -12.65
N ALA A 28 -22.82 5.95 -11.35
CA ALA A 28 -23.54 5.16 -10.36
C ALA A 28 -23.23 5.67 -8.95
N GLU A 29 -24.11 5.40 -7.97
CA GLU A 29 -23.99 5.85 -6.56
C GLU A 29 -22.66 5.45 -5.88
N PHE A 30 -21.94 4.50 -6.47
CA PHE A 30 -20.70 3.93 -5.95
C PHE A 30 -19.43 4.69 -6.36
N PHE A 31 -19.50 5.77 -7.15
CA PHE A 31 -18.34 6.59 -7.50
C PHE A 31 -18.38 7.97 -6.84
N SER A 32 -17.29 8.42 -6.23
CA SER A 32 -17.11 9.82 -5.85
C SER A 32 -16.47 10.61 -6.97
N VAL A 33 -16.95 11.82 -7.23
CA VAL A 33 -16.49 12.67 -8.33
C VAL A 33 -15.63 13.82 -7.79
N HIS A 34 -14.41 13.92 -8.29
CA HIS A 34 -13.45 14.98 -7.99
C HIS A 34 -13.07 15.65 -9.31
N ARG A 35 -13.28 16.95 -9.45
CA ARG A 35 -13.02 17.64 -10.71
C ARG A 35 -12.50 19.05 -10.51
N MET A 36 -11.83 19.53 -11.54
CA MET A 36 -11.42 20.91 -11.70
C MET A 36 -11.93 21.39 -13.04
N ASP A 37 -12.89 22.31 -13.03
CA ASP A 37 -13.46 22.89 -14.23
C ASP A 37 -12.66 24.11 -14.68
N ARG A 38 -12.65 24.34 -15.99
CA ARG A 38 -12.21 25.63 -16.54
C ARG A 38 -13.23 26.70 -16.18
N THR A 39 -12.77 27.80 -15.61
CA THR A 39 -13.58 29.00 -15.38
C THR A 39 -13.09 30.15 -16.27
N ALA A 40 -13.99 31.12 -16.54
CA ALA A 40 -13.66 32.29 -17.34
C ALA A 40 -12.53 33.13 -16.72
N ASP A 41 -12.46 33.15 -15.38
CA ASP A 41 -11.43 33.83 -14.59
C ASP A 41 -10.02 33.25 -14.82
N LEU A 42 -9.94 32.01 -15.32
CA LEU A 42 -8.69 31.33 -15.69
C LEU A 42 -8.30 31.57 -17.16
N GLY A 43 -8.97 32.51 -17.85
CA GLY A 43 -8.70 32.87 -19.23
C GLY A 43 -9.12 31.81 -20.27
N LYS A 44 -9.96 30.85 -19.87
CA LYS A 44 -10.44 29.77 -20.74
C LYS A 44 -11.89 30.04 -21.14
N SER A 45 -12.14 30.20 -22.44
CA SER A 45 -13.44 30.65 -22.99
C SER A 45 -14.43 29.51 -23.31
N ARG A 46 -13.99 28.25 -23.23
CA ARG A 46 -14.83 27.07 -23.48
C ARG A 46 -14.81 26.17 -22.24
N GLY A 47 -15.97 25.59 -21.91
CA GLY A 47 -16.13 24.56 -20.87
C GLY A 47 -15.08 23.44 -21.04
N GLY A 48 -14.73 22.78 -19.96
CA GLY A 48 -13.43 22.13 -19.89
C GLY A 48 -13.06 21.61 -18.53
N GLY A 49 -12.00 20.80 -18.51
CA GLY A 49 -11.26 20.54 -17.29
C GLY A 49 -10.86 19.08 -17.14
N VAL A 50 -10.39 18.75 -15.95
CA VAL A 50 -9.98 17.41 -15.55
C VAL A 50 -10.96 16.89 -14.50
N CYS A 51 -11.35 15.63 -14.65
CA CYS A 51 -12.29 14.98 -13.75
C CYS A 51 -11.76 13.59 -13.41
N VAL A 52 -11.85 13.21 -12.15
CA VAL A 52 -11.54 11.88 -11.66
C VAL A 52 -12.70 11.33 -10.86
N MET A 53 -13.06 10.10 -11.17
CA MET A 53 -14.04 9.33 -10.42
C MET A 53 -13.32 8.23 -9.65
N VAL A 54 -13.59 8.13 -8.35
CA VAL A 54 -13.00 7.14 -7.45
C VAL A 54 -14.09 6.15 -7.05
N TYR A 55 -13.80 4.85 -7.17
CA TYR A 55 -14.73 3.82 -6.75
C TYR A 55 -14.77 3.70 -5.22
N ASN A 56 -15.93 3.92 -4.63
CA ASN A 56 -16.12 4.03 -3.17
C ASN A 56 -15.76 2.73 -2.43
N SER A 57 -15.92 1.56 -3.05
CA SER A 57 -15.53 0.28 -2.46
C SER A 57 -14.01 0.06 -2.48
N TRP A 58 -13.27 0.84 -3.26
CA TRP A 58 -11.81 0.83 -3.27
C TRP A 58 -11.22 1.86 -2.30
N CYS A 59 -11.77 3.07 -2.30
CA CYS A 59 -11.38 4.15 -1.41
C CYS A 59 -12.59 5.03 -1.09
N ASN A 60 -12.90 5.21 0.20
CA ASN A 60 -13.99 6.12 0.59
C ASN A 60 -13.58 7.59 0.38
N ASN A 61 -14.59 8.46 0.24
CA ASN A 61 -14.38 9.89 0.04
C ASN A 61 -13.62 10.55 1.22
N ALA A 62 -13.78 10.03 2.45
CA ALA A 62 -13.07 10.53 3.63
C ALA A 62 -11.55 10.32 3.56
N ASN A 63 -11.09 9.34 2.79
CA ASN A 63 -9.66 9.06 2.58
C ASN A 63 -9.10 9.77 1.36
N VAL A 64 -9.90 10.57 0.63
CA VAL A 64 -9.45 11.35 -0.52
C VAL A 64 -9.22 12.79 -0.09
N VAL A 65 -8.03 13.31 -0.39
CA VAL A 65 -7.60 14.67 -0.07
C VAL A 65 -7.05 15.30 -1.33
N THR A 66 -7.69 16.36 -1.82
CA THR A 66 -7.15 17.17 -2.92
C THR A 66 -5.86 17.85 -2.46
N LEU A 67 -4.77 17.64 -3.20
CA LEU A 67 -3.47 18.24 -2.93
C LEU A 67 -3.27 19.52 -3.73
N ALA A 68 -3.65 19.49 -5.01
CA ALA A 68 -3.56 20.65 -5.88
C ALA A 68 -4.65 20.62 -6.96
N CYS A 69 -5.18 21.81 -7.23
CA CYS A 69 -5.93 22.11 -8.44
C CYS A 69 -5.23 23.31 -9.09
N SER A 70 -4.56 23.10 -10.21
CA SER A 70 -3.91 24.18 -10.95
C SER A 70 -4.33 24.17 -12.41
N CYS A 71 -4.49 25.37 -12.95
CA CYS A 71 -4.86 25.59 -14.34
C CYS A 71 -4.04 26.77 -14.85
N SER A 72 -3.01 26.47 -15.63
CA SER A 72 -2.19 27.44 -16.34
C SER A 72 -2.49 27.39 -17.85
N PRO A 73 -1.94 28.32 -18.63
CA PRO A 73 -1.98 28.23 -20.09
C PRO A 73 -1.32 26.96 -20.63
N ASN A 74 -0.35 26.40 -19.90
CA ASN A 74 0.48 25.28 -20.35
C ASN A 74 0.12 23.94 -19.70
N LEU A 75 -0.50 23.94 -18.53
CA LEU A 75 -0.76 22.75 -17.73
C LEU A 75 -2.09 22.87 -16.97
N GLU A 76 -2.92 21.84 -17.07
CA GLU A 76 -4.09 21.65 -16.22
C GLU A 76 -3.84 20.41 -15.37
N LEU A 77 -3.78 20.58 -14.05
CA LEU A 77 -3.42 19.53 -13.09
C LEU A 77 -4.48 19.44 -11.99
N LEU A 78 -4.97 18.21 -11.79
CA LEU A 78 -5.72 17.82 -10.61
C LEU A 78 -4.96 16.71 -9.89
N ALA A 79 -4.47 17.03 -8.70
CA ALA A 79 -3.71 16.12 -7.86
C ALA A 79 -4.48 15.83 -6.56
N PHE A 80 -4.58 14.56 -6.20
CA PHE A 80 -5.21 14.14 -4.94
C PHE A 80 -4.49 12.93 -4.35
N LYS A 81 -4.40 12.95 -3.02
CA LYS A 81 -3.92 11.84 -2.22
C LYS A 81 -5.12 11.01 -1.79
N LEU A 82 -5.02 9.71 -1.96
CA LEU A 82 -6.04 8.76 -1.53
C LEU A 82 -5.41 7.61 -0.76
N ARG A 83 -6.15 7.05 0.21
CA ARG A 83 -5.74 5.84 0.94
C ARG A 83 -6.77 4.73 0.71
N PRO A 84 -6.52 3.81 -0.24
CA PRO A 84 -7.41 2.69 -0.48
C PRO A 84 -7.47 1.77 0.75
N PHE A 85 -8.54 1.00 0.88
CA PHE A 85 -8.66 0.03 1.97
C PHE A 85 -7.56 -1.03 1.94
N TYR A 86 -7.16 -1.43 0.73
CA TYR A 86 -6.11 -2.41 0.49
C TYR A 86 -4.95 -1.78 -0.26
N LEU A 87 -3.99 -1.27 0.52
CA LEU A 87 -2.73 -0.71 0.00
C LEU A 87 -1.55 -1.58 0.47
N PRO A 88 -0.55 -1.86 -0.39
CA PRO A 88 0.68 -2.52 0.05
C PRO A 88 1.31 -1.76 1.21
N ARG A 89 1.88 -2.49 2.19
CA ARG A 89 2.38 -1.89 3.44
C ARG A 89 3.53 -0.92 3.22
N GLU A 90 4.21 -1.01 2.09
CA GLU A 90 5.28 -0.11 1.71
C GLU A 90 4.78 1.31 1.41
N PHE A 91 3.48 1.47 1.15
CA PHE A 91 2.89 2.76 0.82
C PHE A 91 1.95 3.25 1.93
N THR A 92 2.07 4.52 2.26
CA THR A 92 1.17 5.20 3.21
C THR A 92 -0.08 5.75 2.52
N SER A 93 0.02 6.05 1.22
CA SER A 93 -1.07 6.56 0.39
C SER A 93 -0.70 6.44 -1.08
N VAL A 94 -1.64 6.76 -1.95
CA VAL A 94 -1.45 6.91 -3.39
C VAL A 94 -1.76 8.36 -3.76
N ILE A 95 -0.93 8.98 -4.57
CA ILE A 95 -1.16 10.31 -5.12
C ILE A 95 -1.41 10.15 -6.60
N ILE A 96 -2.59 10.54 -7.05
CA ILE A 96 -2.96 10.56 -8.46
C ILE A 96 -2.84 11.99 -8.95
N ASN A 97 -2.23 12.16 -10.12
CA ASN A 97 -2.11 13.43 -10.82
C ASN A 97 -2.72 13.26 -12.20
N THR A 98 -3.87 13.86 -12.45
CA THR A 98 -4.47 13.93 -13.77
C THR A 98 -4.03 15.21 -14.45
N VAL A 99 -3.33 15.06 -15.57
CA VAL A 99 -2.62 16.14 -16.23
C VAL A 99 -3.09 16.27 -17.66
N TYR A 100 -3.44 17.50 -18.02
CA TYR A 100 -3.71 17.88 -19.39
C TYR A 100 -2.75 19.00 -19.84
N ILE A 101 -2.04 18.75 -20.93
CA ILE A 101 -1.15 19.73 -21.58
C ILE A 101 -1.80 20.10 -22.91
N PRO A 102 -2.27 21.36 -23.08
CA PRO A 102 -2.85 21.81 -24.34
C PRO A 102 -1.86 21.64 -25.52
N PRO A 103 -2.32 21.32 -26.74
CA PRO A 103 -1.44 21.13 -27.90
C PRO A 103 -0.55 22.34 -28.22
N GLN A 104 -1.04 23.55 -27.92
CA GLN A 104 -0.35 24.82 -28.11
C GLN A 104 0.51 25.25 -26.91
N ALA A 105 0.60 24.42 -25.87
CA ALA A 105 1.37 24.74 -24.67
C ALA A 105 2.88 24.73 -24.94
N ASN A 106 3.61 25.57 -24.20
CA ASN A 106 5.06 25.44 -24.12
C ASN A 106 5.39 24.20 -23.27
N MET A 107 5.94 23.16 -23.92
CA MET A 107 6.23 21.88 -23.26
C MET A 107 7.24 22.03 -22.11
N ASP A 108 8.28 22.84 -22.26
CA ASP A 108 9.29 23.02 -21.21
C ASP A 108 8.69 23.64 -19.95
N THR A 109 7.80 24.63 -20.13
CA THR A 109 7.09 25.29 -19.03
C THR A 109 6.11 24.33 -18.37
N ALA A 110 5.33 23.57 -19.15
CA ALA A 110 4.39 22.57 -18.63
C ALA A 110 5.11 21.49 -17.81
N LEU A 111 6.26 21.01 -18.31
CA LEU A 111 7.07 19.99 -17.64
C LEU A 111 7.70 20.54 -16.36
N TRP A 112 8.16 21.80 -16.36
CA TRP A 112 8.68 22.45 -15.16
C TRP A 112 7.59 22.61 -14.09
N GLU A 113 6.40 23.10 -14.45
CA GLU A 113 5.28 23.25 -13.54
C GLU A 113 4.88 21.90 -12.92
N LEU A 114 4.85 20.85 -13.74
CA LEU A 114 4.57 19.49 -13.28
C LEU A 114 5.69 18.98 -12.36
N HIS A 115 6.95 19.18 -12.73
CA HIS A 115 8.10 18.77 -11.93
C HIS A 115 8.06 19.37 -10.52
N GLU A 116 7.81 20.67 -10.42
CA GLU A 116 7.72 21.37 -9.14
C GLU A 116 6.60 20.78 -8.26
N ALA A 117 5.42 20.57 -8.83
CA ALA A 117 4.29 19.97 -8.11
C ALA A 117 4.61 18.55 -7.61
N LEU A 118 5.13 17.69 -8.49
CA LEU A 118 5.49 16.31 -8.12
C LEU A 118 6.60 16.27 -7.06
N THR A 119 7.58 17.16 -7.15
CA THR A 119 8.66 17.29 -6.16
C THR A 119 8.09 17.70 -4.80
N GLN A 120 7.17 18.66 -4.76
CA GLN A 120 6.50 19.08 -3.54
C GLN A 120 5.71 17.93 -2.90
N PHE A 121 4.97 17.17 -3.70
CA PHE A 121 4.20 16.03 -3.20
C PHE A 121 5.08 14.92 -2.64
N GLN A 122 6.21 14.63 -3.29
CA GLN A 122 7.20 13.67 -2.78
C GLN A 122 7.82 14.13 -1.45
N ALA A 123 8.13 15.42 -1.33
CA ALA A 123 8.70 15.97 -0.11
C ALA A 123 7.73 15.88 1.08
N GLN A 124 6.45 16.15 0.85
CA GLN A 124 5.40 16.09 1.87
C GLN A 124 4.92 14.65 2.16
N HIS A 125 5.04 13.75 1.20
CA HIS A 125 4.51 12.38 1.27
C HIS A 125 5.54 11.34 0.79
N ARG A 126 6.65 11.22 1.54
CA ARG A 126 7.80 10.36 1.17
C ARG A 126 7.48 8.91 0.83
N ASP A 127 6.49 8.33 1.50
CA ASP A 127 6.10 6.93 1.31
C ASP A 127 4.79 6.79 0.52
N ALA A 128 4.38 7.80 -0.23
CA ALA A 128 3.23 7.70 -1.12
C ALA A 128 3.64 7.16 -2.50
N ALA A 129 2.80 6.28 -3.06
CA ALA A 129 2.93 5.88 -4.46
C ALA A 129 2.42 7.03 -5.35
N LEU A 130 3.21 7.46 -6.32
CA LEU A 130 2.86 8.57 -7.21
C LEU A 130 2.44 8.02 -8.58
N ILE A 131 1.26 8.39 -9.05
CA ILE A 131 0.72 8.02 -10.36
C ILE A 131 0.41 9.31 -11.11
N VAL A 132 0.80 9.37 -12.38
CA VAL A 132 0.60 10.53 -13.25
C VAL A 132 -0.08 10.05 -14.52
N ASP A 133 -1.29 10.54 -14.77
CA ASP A 133 -2.09 10.27 -15.96
C ASP A 133 -2.00 11.46 -16.90
N THR A 134 -1.47 11.27 -18.12
CA THR A 134 -1.28 12.36 -19.10
C THR A 134 -1.71 11.92 -20.52
N ARG A 135 -2.32 12.84 -21.28
CA ARG A 135 -2.72 12.59 -22.68
C ARG A 135 -1.55 12.58 -23.68
N SER A 136 -0.39 13.14 -23.34
CA SER A 136 0.70 13.35 -24.29
C SER A 136 2.02 12.75 -23.81
N LEU A 137 2.43 11.69 -24.53
CA LEU A 137 3.80 11.17 -24.72
C LEU A 137 4.88 11.70 -23.75
N LEU A 138 4.87 11.20 -22.51
CA LEU A 138 6.10 11.15 -21.73
C LEU A 138 6.95 9.98 -22.26
N HIS A 139 7.69 10.22 -23.34
CA HIS A 139 8.94 9.48 -23.56
C HIS A 139 9.89 9.78 -22.37
N PRO A 140 10.66 8.79 -21.88
CA PRO A 140 11.16 8.78 -20.52
C PRO A 140 12.38 9.71 -20.37
N THR A 141 12.15 10.97 -19.99
CA THR A 141 13.23 11.89 -19.58
C THR A 141 13.60 11.71 -18.09
N TYR A 142 12.84 10.93 -17.32
CA TYR A 142 13.21 10.57 -15.94
C TYR A 142 14.07 9.31 -15.89
N LYS A 143 15.34 9.43 -16.31
CA LYS A 143 16.22 8.26 -16.48
C LYS A 143 16.61 7.57 -15.16
N ASP A 144 16.42 8.20 -13.99
CA ASP A 144 16.93 7.63 -12.74
C ASP A 144 16.03 7.57 -11.50
N SER A 145 14.81 8.12 -11.52
CA SER A 145 13.94 8.12 -10.33
C SER A 145 12.71 7.20 -10.45
N TYR A 146 12.16 7.06 -11.66
CA TYR A 146 10.92 6.33 -11.91
C TYR A 146 11.05 5.38 -13.12
N LYS A 147 10.47 4.19 -13.01
CA LYS A 147 10.20 3.27 -14.13
C LYS A 147 8.80 3.58 -14.66
N ALA A 148 8.72 4.22 -15.82
CA ALA A 148 7.48 4.38 -16.56
C ALA A 148 7.08 3.04 -17.21
N LEU A 149 5.87 2.56 -16.91
CA LEU A 149 5.25 1.44 -17.58
C LEU A 149 4.08 1.97 -18.40
N ALA A 150 4.24 1.98 -19.72
CA ALA A 150 3.13 2.25 -20.62
C ALA A 150 2.14 1.07 -20.55
N HIS A 151 0.87 1.38 -20.30
CA HIS A 151 -0.23 0.45 -20.39
C HIS A 151 -1.02 0.68 -21.69
N PRO A 152 -1.66 -0.37 -22.23
CA PRO A 152 -2.58 -0.21 -23.34
C PRO A 152 -3.64 0.85 -23.01
N PRO A 153 -4.10 1.64 -24.00
CA PRO A 153 -5.21 2.55 -23.80
C PRO A 153 -6.42 1.81 -23.24
N PHE A 154 -7.10 2.40 -22.26
CA PHE A 154 -8.27 1.78 -21.66
C PHE A 154 -9.45 1.79 -22.66
N GLY A 155 -9.76 0.63 -23.23
CA GLY A 155 -10.87 0.47 -24.18
C GLY A 155 -10.58 1.09 -25.55
N LYS A 156 -11.45 1.99 -26.02
CA LYS A 156 -11.27 2.76 -27.27
C LYS A 156 -10.67 4.15 -27.04
N SER A 157 -10.21 4.42 -25.83
CA SER A 157 -9.54 5.66 -25.47
C SER A 157 -8.27 5.81 -26.31
N ASP A 158 -7.97 7.03 -26.76
CA ASP A 158 -6.69 7.40 -27.36
C ASP A 158 -5.67 7.85 -26.30
N HIS A 159 -6.04 7.80 -25.01
CA HIS A 159 -5.16 8.16 -23.90
C HIS A 159 -4.15 7.05 -23.59
N ALA A 160 -2.87 7.42 -23.47
CA ALA A 160 -1.82 6.52 -22.99
C ALA A 160 -1.81 6.50 -21.45
N ALA A 161 -2.15 5.36 -20.86
CA ALA A 161 -2.00 5.18 -19.42
C ALA A 161 -0.51 4.92 -19.10
N ILE A 162 0.15 5.82 -18.37
CA ILE A 162 1.55 5.64 -17.96
C ILE A 162 1.60 5.45 -16.45
N PHE A 163 2.01 4.25 -16.03
CA PHE A 163 2.20 3.94 -14.62
C PHE A 163 3.65 4.23 -14.22
N LEU A 164 3.88 5.32 -13.49
CA LEU A 164 5.20 5.68 -12.96
C LEU A 164 5.45 4.93 -11.66
N LEU A 165 6.18 3.81 -11.74
CA LEU A 165 6.70 3.15 -10.55
C LEU A 165 7.94 3.89 -10.07
N PRO A 166 8.08 4.30 -8.81
CA PRO A 166 9.41 4.64 -8.30
C PRO A 166 10.34 3.44 -8.54
N LYS A 167 11.63 3.67 -8.80
CA LYS A 167 12.66 2.60 -8.97
C LYS A 167 12.89 1.74 -7.71
N TYR A 168 11.91 1.72 -6.80
CA TYR A 168 11.91 1.05 -5.52
C TYR A 168 11.61 -0.45 -5.66
N LYS A 169 12.52 -1.30 -5.15
CA LYS A 169 12.26 -2.74 -4.97
C LYS A 169 11.59 -2.96 -3.62
N GLN A 170 10.38 -3.51 -3.66
CA GLN A 170 9.59 -3.95 -2.51
C GLN A 170 10.47 -4.63 -1.43
N ARG A 171 10.32 -4.28 -0.13
CA ARG A 171 11.13 -4.91 0.95
C ARG A 171 11.01 -6.43 0.98
N LEU A 172 9.86 -6.97 0.55
CA LEU A 172 9.61 -8.41 0.41
C LEU A 172 10.54 -9.11 -0.62
N LYS A 173 11.07 -8.35 -1.60
CA LYS A 173 12.09 -8.79 -2.56
C LYS A 173 13.52 -8.47 -2.12
N ARG A 174 13.68 -7.81 -0.96
CA ARG A 174 14.97 -7.35 -0.42
C ARG A 174 15.45 -8.21 0.74
N GLU A 175 14.54 -8.75 1.54
CA GLU A 175 14.85 -9.62 2.68
C GLU A 175 14.28 -11.01 2.44
N ALA A 176 15.15 -12.01 2.33
CA ALA A 176 14.73 -13.40 2.27
C ALA A 176 13.96 -13.76 3.56
N PRO A 177 12.85 -14.51 3.46
CA PRO A 177 12.14 -14.99 4.64
C PRO A 177 13.10 -15.76 5.55
N VAL A 178 13.10 -15.40 6.84
CA VAL A 178 13.99 -15.97 7.84
C VAL A 178 13.39 -17.29 8.32
N GLN A 179 14.20 -18.34 8.30
CA GLN A 179 13.86 -19.60 8.96
C GLN A 179 14.22 -19.49 10.43
N ARG A 180 13.29 -19.83 11.32
CA ARG A 180 13.54 -19.90 12.76
C ARG A 180 13.01 -21.21 13.29
N GLU A 181 13.79 -21.88 14.12
CA GLU A 181 13.31 -23.00 14.91
C GLU A 181 12.54 -22.50 16.13
N VAL A 182 11.36 -23.07 16.34
CA VAL A 182 10.52 -22.78 17.51
C VAL A 182 10.03 -24.10 18.10
N ALA A 183 9.89 -24.13 19.43
CA ALA A 183 9.28 -25.24 20.14
C ALA A 183 7.79 -25.34 19.75
N ARG A 184 7.34 -26.53 19.37
CA ARG A 184 5.96 -26.79 18.99
C ARG A 184 5.21 -27.40 20.17
N TRP A 185 4.43 -26.57 20.85
CA TRP A 185 3.53 -26.98 21.91
C TRP A 185 2.22 -27.49 21.30
N THR A 186 2.00 -28.80 21.38
CA THR A 186 0.72 -29.46 21.07
C THR A 186 0.15 -30.06 22.35
N ASP A 187 -1.16 -30.35 22.37
CA ASP A 187 -1.78 -31.05 23.51
C ASP A 187 -1.05 -32.36 23.81
N GLN A 188 -0.61 -33.08 22.76
CA GLN A 188 0.18 -34.30 22.89
C GLN A 188 1.57 -34.06 23.51
N SER A 189 2.31 -33.03 23.08
CA SER A 189 3.64 -32.76 23.64
C SER A 189 3.57 -32.23 25.07
N VAL A 190 2.50 -31.49 25.39
CA VAL A 190 2.22 -31.02 26.75
C VAL A 190 1.90 -32.21 27.66
N ALA A 191 1.03 -33.13 27.22
CA ALA A 191 0.72 -34.35 27.98
C ALA A 191 1.97 -35.20 28.22
N ALA A 192 2.81 -35.41 27.19
CA ALA A 192 4.07 -36.15 27.34
C ALA A 192 5.04 -35.49 28.32
N LEU A 193 5.11 -34.15 28.35
CA LEU A 193 5.94 -33.42 29.31
C LEU A 193 5.38 -33.54 30.73
N GLN A 194 4.06 -33.52 30.89
CA GLN A 194 3.41 -33.74 32.18
C GLN A 194 3.74 -35.14 32.71
N ASP A 195 3.58 -36.17 31.90
CA ASP A 195 3.92 -37.56 32.27
C ASP A 195 5.40 -37.68 32.69
N ALA A 196 6.32 -37.03 31.98
CA ALA A 196 7.75 -37.07 32.29
C ALA A 196 8.12 -36.28 33.57
N LEU A 197 7.38 -35.23 33.91
CA LEU A 197 7.56 -34.48 35.15
C LEU A 197 6.97 -35.22 36.36
N ASP A 198 5.90 -35.97 36.16
CA ASP A 198 5.25 -36.79 37.19
C ASP A 198 6.09 -38.03 37.55
N ASP A 199 6.84 -38.60 36.59
CA ASP A 199 7.76 -39.72 36.80
C ASP A 199 9.12 -39.29 37.40
N ALA A 200 9.41 -37.99 37.43
CA ALA A 200 10.70 -37.49 37.91
C ALA A 200 10.88 -37.67 39.43
N ASP A 201 12.02 -38.23 39.84
CA ASP A 201 12.39 -38.35 41.25
C ASP A 201 12.89 -36.99 41.81
N TRP A 202 11.95 -36.15 42.22
CA TRP A 202 12.22 -34.83 42.79
C TRP A 202 13.01 -34.86 44.10
N ASP A 203 12.95 -35.97 44.83
CA ASP A 203 13.67 -36.15 46.10
C ASP A 203 15.18 -36.30 45.87
N MET A 204 15.60 -36.76 44.69
CA MET A 204 17.01 -36.80 44.29
C MET A 204 17.65 -35.41 44.36
N PHE A 205 16.98 -34.37 43.88
CA PHE A 205 17.49 -32.99 43.87
C PHE A 205 17.54 -32.40 45.28
N ARG A 206 16.60 -32.76 46.15
CA ARG A 206 16.59 -32.31 47.55
C ARG A 206 17.72 -32.92 48.38
N ARG A 207 18.23 -34.08 47.98
CA ARG A 207 19.33 -34.78 48.68
C ARG A 207 20.72 -34.42 48.14
N SER A 208 20.81 -33.72 47.00
CA SER A 208 22.08 -33.44 46.34
C SER A 208 22.82 -32.21 46.87
N THR A 209 22.12 -31.22 47.42
CA THR A 209 22.73 -30.00 47.96
C THR A 209 21.77 -29.32 48.95
N ASP A 210 22.33 -28.73 50.00
CA ASP A 210 21.61 -27.87 50.95
C ASP A 210 21.61 -26.39 50.48
N ASP A 211 22.36 -26.05 49.42
CA ASP A 211 22.38 -24.71 48.84
C ASP A 211 21.20 -24.49 47.87
N VAL A 212 20.42 -23.46 48.14
CA VAL A 212 19.20 -23.14 47.38
C VAL A 212 19.51 -22.71 45.95
N SER A 213 20.65 -22.06 45.71
CA SER A 213 21.02 -21.59 44.37
C SER A 213 21.40 -22.77 43.49
N GLU A 214 22.26 -23.67 43.99
CA GLU A 214 22.64 -24.90 43.30
C GLU A 214 21.44 -25.82 43.06
N PHE A 215 20.53 -25.94 44.03
CA PHE A 215 19.27 -26.69 43.86
C PHE A 215 18.44 -26.11 42.71
N THR A 216 18.28 -24.78 42.68
CA THR A 216 17.49 -24.10 41.65
C THR A 216 18.12 -24.28 40.26
N GLU A 217 19.44 -24.15 40.15
CA GLU A 217 20.14 -24.37 38.89
C GLU A 217 19.99 -25.81 38.38
N ALA A 218 20.10 -26.81 39.28
CA ALA A 218 19.94 -28.21 38.93
C ALA A 218 18.51 -28.52 38.45
N VAL A 219 17.50 -28.01 39.15
CA VAL A 219 16.08 -28.19 38.79
C VAL A 219 15.75 -27.50 37.47
N VAL A 220 16.18 -26.24 37.29
CA VAL A 220 15.95 -25.49 36.06
C VAL A 220 16.67 -26.16 34.88
N GLY A 221 17.90 -26.66 35.09
CA GLY A 221 18.64 -27.42 34.09
C GLY A 221 17.96 -28.72 33.69
N PHE A 222 17.44 -29.47 34.67
CA PHE A 222 16.71 -30.71 34.43
C PHE A 222 15.39 -30.47 33.68
N ILE A 223 14.58 -29.50 34.11
CA ILE A 223 13.34 -29.13 33.41
C ILE A 223 13.66 -28.65 31.99
N GLY A 224 14.70 -27.83 31.82
CA GLY A 224 15.15 -27.38 30.50
C GLY A 224 15.47 -28.54 29.58
N LYS A 225 16.20 -29.55 30.09
CA LYS A 225 16.51 -30.78 29.35
C LYS A 225 15.25 -31.59 29.02
N LEU A 226 14.34 -31.78 29.96
CA LEU A 226 13.07 -32.48 29.72
C LEU A 226 12.23 -31.79 28.64
N VAL A 227 12.19 -30.47 28.65
CA VAL A 227 11.51 -29.68 27.63
C VAL A 227 12.19 -29.88 26.26
N ASP A 228 13.51 -29.85 26.20
CA ASP A 228 14.26 -30.06 24.95
C ASP A 228 14.11 -31.49 24.40
N ASP A 229 14.01 -32.50 25.27
CA ASP A 229 13.85 -33.91 24.89
C ASP A 229 12.40 -34.26 24.48
N THR A 230 11.41 -33.60 25.09
CA THR A 230 9.99 -33.95 24.93
C THR A 230 9.28 -33.06 23.90
N ILE A 231 9.65 -31.77 23.82
CA ILE A 231 8.96 -30.81 22.96
C ILE A 231 9.61 -30.77 21.58
N PRO A 232 8.91 -31.18 20.51
CA PRO A 232 9.49 -31.19 19.18
C PRO A 232 9.77 -29.77 18.68
N ARG A 233 10.93 -29.58 18.05
CA ARG A 233 11.27 -28.33 17.36
C ARG A 233 10.75 -28.36 15.92
N ILE A 234 10.15 -27.26 15.49
CA ILE A 234 9.75 -27.07 14.09
C ILE A 234 10.41 -25.84 13.50
N THR A 235 10.76 -25.95 12.22
CA THR A 235 11.24 -24.82 11.43
C THR A 235 10.05 -24.06 10.87
N ILE A 236 9.87 -22.82 11.32
CA ILE A 236 8.86 -21.92 10.76
C ILE A 236 9.51 -20.90 9.82
N LYS A 237 8.81 -20.62 8.72
CA LYS A 237 9.18 -19.57 7.77
C LYS A 237 8.50 -18.27 8.18
N LYS A 238 9.28 -17.33 8.72
CA LYS A 238 8.79 -16.01 9.14
C LYS A 238 9.12 -14.97 8.06
N PHE A 239 8.10 -14.27 7.60
CA PHE A 239 8.25 -13.18 6.65
C PHE A 239 8.35 -11.84 7.40
N SER A 240 9.11 -10.89 6.86
CA SER A 240 9.34 -9.55 7.43
C SER A 240 8.03 -8.81 7.79
N ASN A 241 6.92 -9.10 7.10
CA ASN A 241 5.61 -8.51 7.33
C ASN A 241 4.71 -9.27 8.34
N GLN A 242 5.14 -10.41 8.90
CA GLN A 242 4.35 -11.13 9.90
C GLN A 242 4.46 -10.46 11.27
N LYS A 243 3.36 -9.85 11.71
CA LYS A 243 3.23 -9.27 13.05
C LYS A 243 3.42 -10.38 14.10
N PRO A 244 4.24 -10.19 15.16
CA PRO A 244 4.55 -11.25 16.13
C PRO A 244 3.34 -11.91 16.78
N TRP A 245 2.25 -11.14 16.94
CA TRP A 245 1.01 -11.58 17.56
C TRP A 245 -0.01 -12.19 16.60
N VAL A 246 0.29 -12.30 15.29
CA VAL A 246 -0.63 -12.92 14.31
C VAL A 246 -0.21 -14.37 14.12
N ASP A 247 -0.78 -15.24 14.96
CA ASP A 247 -0.59 -16.68 14.91
C ASP A 247 -1.51 -17.34 13.86
N ARG A 248 -1.49 -18.67 13.82
CA ARG A 248 -2.32 -19.46 12.91
C ARG A 248 -3.80 -19.28 13.20
N THR A 249 -4.19 -19.26 14.47
CA THR A 249 -5.57 -19.11 14.93
C THR A 249 -6.17 -17.79 14.47
N ILE A 250 -5.42 -16.69 14.60
CA ILE A 250 -5.84 -15.37 14.14
C ILE A 250 -5.95 -15.33 12.62
N ARG A 251 -5.09 -16.04 11.87
CA ARG A 251 -5.23 -16.13 10.41
C ARG A 251 -6.45 -16.94 9.97
N GLU A 252 -6.75 -18.03 10.67
CA GLU A 252 -7.93 -18.85 10.39
C GLU A 252 -9.20 -18.04 10.69
N ALA A 253 -9.25 -17.28 11.78
CA ALA A 253 -10.37 -16.39 12.12
C ALA A 253 -10.53 -15.17 11.18
N LEU A 254 -9.46 -14.70 10.54
CA LEU A 254 -9.54 -13.62 9.54
C LEU A 254 -10.03 -14.11 8.16
N ASN A 255 -9.97 -15.42 7.91
CA ASN A 255 -10.34 -16.04 6.64
C ASN A 255 -11.70 -16.78 6.72
N SER A 256 -12.32 -16.84 7.90
CA SER A 256 -13.68 -17.36 8.15
C SER A 256 -14.73 -16.27 8.01
#